data_AF-A0A1G3UWX6-F1
#
_entry.id   AF-A0A1G3UWX6-F1
#
_cell.length_a   1.000
_cell.length_b   1.000
_cell.length_c   1.000
_cell.angle_alpha   90.00
_cell.angle_beta   90.00
_cell.angle_gamma   90.00
#
_symmetry.space_group_name_H-M   'P 1'
#
loop_
_entity.id
_entity.type
_entity.pdbx_description
1 polymer ?
#
loop_
_entity_poly.entity_id
_entity_poly.type
_entity_poly.pdbx_seq_one_letter_code
_entity_poly.pdbx_strand_id
1 'polypeptide(L)'
;MEISTVDKLQKKALKKSAPDLTKLGFALFFMVGVLTFSFLSNGGIPNNMFLAVAALIGAYMAMNIGANDVANNVGPAVGSKAMTLTTAIIIAAIFEAAGAYIAGGEVVKTIKDGIVDIAGFGGNSSHFIWAMMAALLAAALWLNFATMMRAPVSTTHSIVGAVMGAGIAAAGFDVVNWTTMGGIVASWVISPLLGGIVAAGFLFAIKKSIVFKEDKVQAAKIYVPIFVTIMSLAFVTYILLKGLKQVWPKMIELINMLPLISMEVTKNPSFGVAFSIALILSAFVYIIVKKRVSSSTTALENSKASVNTLFTIPLIFAAALLSFAHGANDVANAIGPLAAINDAVVSGGVSSSASIPFWVMSVGALGIVIGLAL
;
A
#
# COMPACT_ATOMS: atom_id res chain seq x y z
N MET A 1 -26.69 9.64 -6.57
CA MET A 1 -25.95 10.56 -7.47
C MET A 1 -26.43 10.22 -8.87
N GLU A 2 -27.02 11.15 -9.61
CA GLU A 2 -27.61 10.84 -10.92
C GLU A 2 -26.54 10.51 -11.97
N ILE A 3 -26.84 9.57 -12.87
CA ILE A 3 -25.95 9.12 -13.97
C ILE A 3 -25.48 10.31 -14.83
N SER A 4 -26.35 11.29 -15.04
CA SER A 4 -26.06 12.54 -15.75
C SER A 4 -24.93 13.37 -15.12
N THR A 5 -24.79 13.29 -13.79
CA THR A 5 -23.77 13.99 -13.01
C THR A 5 -22.43 13.27 -13.13
N VAL A 6 -22.44 11.94 -13.14
CA VAL A 6 -21.26 11.10 -13.36
C VAL A 6 -20.68 11.37 -14.76
N ASP A 7 -21.52 11.39 -15.79
CA ASP A 7 -21.09 11.68 -17.17
C ASP A 7 -20.48 13.07 -17.35
N LYS A 8 -21.07 14.08 -16.70
CA LYS A 8 -20.52 15.46 -16.72
C LYS A 8 -19.18 15.56 -16.02
N LEU A 9 -19.00 14.86 -14.90
CA LEU A 9 -17.74 14.81 -14.17
C LEU A 9 -16.67 14.08 -14.98
N GLN A 10 -17.03 12.95 -15.62
CA GLN A 10 -16.15 12.19 -16.50
C GLN A 10 -15.68 13.00 -17.70
N LYS A 11 -16.57 13.70 -18.40
CA LYS A 11 -16.22 14.56 -19.55
C LYS A 11 -15.30 15.72 -19.17
N LYS A 12 -15.45 16.29 -17.97
CA LYS A 12 -14.56 17.35 -17.46
C LYS A 12 -13.18 16.83 -17.08
N ALA A 13 -13.08 15.61 -16.57
CA ALA A 13 -11.79 14.98 -16.25
C ALA A 13 -10.97 14.68 -17.53
N LEU A 14 -11.63 14.19 -18.59
CA LEU A 14 -10.98 13.83 -19.86
C LEU A 14 -10.31 15.02 -20.57
N LYS A 15 -10.83 16.24 -20.41
CA LYS A 15 -10.28 17.45 -21.07
C LYS A 15 -8.91 17.93 -20.54
N LYS A 16 -8.40 17.37 -19.44
CA LYS A 16 -7.18 17.84 -18.75
C LYS A 16 -6.02 16.82 -18.74
N SER A 17 -6.14 15.71 -19.45
CA SER A 17 -5.08 14.69 -19.55
C SER A 17 -3.91 15.19 -20.42
N ALA A 18 -2.67 14.91 -19.99
CA ALA A 18 -1.49 15.08 -20.85
C ALA A 18 -1.63 14.25 -22.14
N PRO A 19 -0.98 14.64 -23.26
CA PRO A 19 -1.00 13.86 -24.48
C PRO A 19 -0.45 12.45 -24.24
N ASP A 20 -1.11 11.42 -24.75
CA ASP A 20 -0.77 10.01 -24.49
C ASP A 20 0.70 9.66 -24.79
N LEU A 21 1.33 10.37 -25.73
CA LEU A 21 2.75 10.20 -26.06
C LEU A 21 3.70 10.57 -24.90
N THR A 22 3.36 11.60 -24.12
CA THR A 22 4.21 12.03 -22.97
C THR A 22 4.17 11.00 -21.84
N LYS A 23 3.00 10.43 -21.57
CA LYS A 23 2.81 9.35 -20.60
C LYS A 23 3.59 8.11 -20.99
N LEU A 24 3.48 7.71 -22.26
CA LEU A 24 4.25 6.58 -22.80
C LEU A 24 5.77 6.83 -22.71
N GLY A 25 6.21 8.06 -22.99
CA GLY A 25 7.61 8.45 -22.87
C GLY A 25 8.18 8.28 -21.46
N PHE A 26 7.46 8.75 -20.43
CA PHE A 26 7.88 8.57 -19.04
C PHE A 26 7.90 7.10 -18.60
N ALA A 27 6.89 6.31 -19.00
CA ALA A 27 6.84 4.88 -18.70
C ALA A 27 8.03 4.13 -19.32
N LEU A 28 8.31 4.37 -20.60
CA LEU A 28 9.44 3.76 -21.31
C LEU A 28 10.78 4.20 -20.72
N PHE A 29 10.94 5.49 -20.40
CA PHE A 29 12.16 6.00 -19.78
C PHE A 29 12.46 5.32 -18.45
N PHE A 30 11.45 5.18 -17.59
CA PHE A 30 11.60 4.48 -16.31
C PHE A 30 11.98 3.01 -16.51
N MET A 31 11.27 2.31 -17.40
CA MET A 31 11.53 0.90 -17.72
C MET A 31 12.95 0.67 -18.26
N VAL A 32 13.40 1.50 -19.20
CA VAL A 32 14.77 1.46 -19.73
C VAL A 32 15.78 1.79 -18.64
N GLY A 33 15.48 2.75 -17.77
CA GLY A 33 16.30 3.09 -16.61
C GLY A 33 16.48 1.90 -15.65
N VAL A 34 15.39 1.20 -15.30
CA VAL A 34 15.43 0.01 -14.44
C VAL A 34 16.21 -1.13 -15.10
N LEU A 35 15.96 -1.41 -16.38
CA LEU A 35 16.69 -2.42 -17.13
C LEU A 35 18.19 -2.13 -17.14
N THR A 36 18.57 -0.91 -17.49
CA THR A 36 19.97 -0.47 -17.58
C THR A 36 20.65 -0.53 -16.23
N PHE A 37 20.00 -0.01 -15.18
CA PHE A 37 20.51 -0.06 -13.81
C PHE A 37 20.72 -1.50 -13.35
N SER A 38 19.71 -2.37 -13.55
CA SER A 38 19.80 -3.77 -13.15
C SER A 38 20.95 -4.50 -13.86
N PHE A 39 21.11 -4.26 -15.16
CA PHE A 39 22.18 -4.87 -15.95
C PHE A 39 23.57 -4.39 -15.52
N LEU A 40 23.75 -3.08 -15.32
CA LEU A 40 25.04 -2.49 -14.94
C LEU A 40 25.45 -2.84 -13.50
N SER A 41 24.50 -2.83 -12.56
CA SER A 41 24.78 -3.10 -11.15
C SER A 41 25.06 -4.59 -10.87
N ASN A 42 24.61 -5.49 -11.74
CA ASN A 42 24.75 -6.94 -11.56
C ASN A 42 25.59 -7.61 -12.66
N GLY A 43 26.43 -6.83 -13.37
CA GLY A 43 27.22 -7.28 -14.53
C GLY A 43 28.14 -8.50 -14.29
N GLY A 44 28.50 -8.79 -13.04
CA GLY A 44 29.37 -9.90 -12.66
C GLY A 44 28.67 -11.19 -12.22
N ILE A 45 27.34 -11.24 -12.21
CA ILE A 45 26.58 -12.40 -11.74
C ILE A 45 26.12 -13.26 -12.93
N PRO A 46 26.29 -14.60 -12.90
CA PRO A 46 25.70 -15.48 -13.90
C PRO A 46 24.20 -15.24 -14.01
N ASN A 47 23.62 -15.26 -15.22
CA ASN A 47 22.18 -15.01 -15.44
C ASN A 47 21.69 -13.59 -15.11
N ASN A 48 22.58 -12.58 -15.05
CA ASN A 48 22.20 -11.16 -14.87
C ASN A 48 21.14 -10.64 -15.87
N MET A 49 21.11 -11.19 -17.08
CA MET A 49 20.10 -10.86 -18.10
C MET A 49 18.69 -11.22 -17.65
N PHE A 50 18.52 -12.38 -16.97
CA PHE A 50 17.23 -12.78 -16.42
C PHE A 50 16.77 -11.81 -15.33
N LEU A 51 17.69 -11.37 -14.47
CA LEU A 51 17.39 -10.38 -13.44
C LEU A 51 17.01 -9.02 -14.05
N ALA A 52 17.70 -8.58 -15.10
CA ALA A 52 17.39 -7.32 -15.79
C ALA A 52 16.00 -7.37 -16.46
N VAL A 53 15.68 -8.47 -17.15
CA VAL A 53 14.35 -8.66 -17.76
C VAL A 53 13.26 -8.77 -16.68
N ALA A 54 13.51 -9.51 -15.59
CA ALA A 54 12.58 -9.58 -14.48
C ALA A 54 12.35 -8.22 -13.83
N ALA A 55 13.41 -7.40 -13.68
CA ALA A 55 13.31 -6.04 -13.13
C ALA A 55 12.48 -5.13 -14.06
N LEU A 56 12.66 -5.25 -15.38
CA LEU A 56 11.83 -4.55 -16.37
C LEU A 56 10.35 -4.94 -16.22
N ILE A 57 10.04 -6.24 -16.15
CA ILE A 57 8.66 -6.72 -16.00
C ILE A 57 8.08 -6.30 -14.64
N GLY A 58 8.88 -6.36 -13.57
CA GLY A 58 8.51 -5.89 -12.24
C GLY A 58 8.22 -4.39 -12.21
N ALA A 59 9.01 -3.58 -12.91
CA ALA A 59 8.76 -2.15 -13.10
C ALA A 59 7.43 -1.92 -13.83
N TYR A 60 7.16 -2.69 -14.89
CA TYR A 60 5.91 -2.63 -15.63
C TYR A 60 4.70 -3.02 -14.77
N MET A 61 4.81 -4.11 -14.00
CA MET A 61 3.80 -4.52 -13.02
C MET A 61 3.54 -3.43 -11.98
N ALA A 62 4.59 -2.85 -11.40
CA ALA A 62 4.48 -1.77 -10.42
C ALA A 62 3.78 -0.53 -10.97
N MET A 63 4.06 -0.14 -12.22
CA MET A 63 3.32 0.94 -12.89
C MET A 63 1.86 0.60 -13.09
N ASN A 64 1.53 -0.63 -13.52
CA ASN A 64 0.14 -1.05 -13.67
C ASN A 64 -0.62 -1.07 -12.33
N ILE A 65 0.03 -1.45 -11.24
CA ILE A 65 -0.54 -1.35 -9.88
C ILE A 65 -0.89 0.11 -9.56
N GLY A 66 0.07 1.03 -9.72
CA GLY A 66 -0.16 2.45 -9.46
C GLY A 66 -1.32 3.03 -10.29
N ALA A 67 -1.39 2.67 -11.57
CA ALA A 67 -2.45 3.13 -12.47
C ALA A 67 -3.83 2.55 -12.11
N ASN A 68 -3.90 1.27 -11.73
CA ASN A 68 -5.15 0.59 -11.38
C ASN A 68 -5.73 1.09 -10.03
N ASP A 69 -4.86 1.31 -9.04
CA ASP A 69 -5.30 1.48 -7.65
C ASP A 69 -5.38 2.92 -7.16
N VAL A 70 -4.99 3.92 -7.98
CA VAL A 70 -5.09 5.35 -7.62
C VAL A 70 -6.48 5.72 -7.10
N ALA A 71 -7.53 5.17 -7.72
CA ALA A 71 -8.91 5.48 -7.37
C ALA A 71 -9.30 4.98 -5.98
N ASN A 72 -8.67 3.91 -5.50
CA ASN A 72 -9.00 3.27 -4.23
C ASN A 72 -8.60 4.16 -3.04
N ASN A 73 -7.47 4.87 -3.17
CA ASN A 73 -6.86 5.55 -2.03
C ASN A 73 -7.29 7.02 -1.92
N VAL A 74 -7.39 7.72 -3.05
CA VAL A 74 -7.70 9.15 -3.06
C VAL A 74 -9.07 9.49 -3.64
N GLY A 75 -9.79 8.51 -4.19
CA GLY A 75 -11.10 8.67 -4.82
C GLY A 75 -12.13 9.41 -3.95
N PRO A 76 -12.35 9.02 -2.68
CA PRO A 76 -13.28 9.71 -1.79
C PRO A 76 -12.89 11.18 -1.52
N ALA A 77 -11.59 11.48 -1.36
CA ALA A 77 -11.09 12.82 -1.09
C ALA A 77 -11.21 13.75 -2.31
N VAL A 78 -10.89 13.25 -3.50
CA VAL A 78 -11.05 13.99 -4.76
C VAL A 78 -12.52 14.14 -5.13
N GLY A 79 -13.31 13.06 -5.03
CA GLY A 79 -14.73 13.04 -5.37
C GLY A 79 -15.60 13.94 -4.49
N SER A 80 -15.25 14.08 -3.21
CA SER A 80 -15.88 15.04 -2.29
C SER A 80 -15.40 16.49 -2.47
N LYS A 81 -14.44 16.73 -3.38
CA LYS A 81 -13.75 18.01 -3.57
C LYS A 81 -12.99 18.50 -2.33
N ALA A 82 -12.58 17.59 -1.46
CA ALA A 82 -11.72 17.91 -0.32
C ALA A 82 -10.31 18.33 -0.75
N MET A 83 -9.83 17.79 -1.88
CA MET A 83 -8.56 18.16 -2.51
C MET A 83 -8.64 18.06 -4.03
N THR A 84 -7.68 18.67 -4.73
CA THR A 84 -7.54 18.53 -6.18
C THR A 84 -6.89 17.19 -6.54
N LEU A 85 -7.11 16.70 -7.77
CA LEU A 85 -6.46 15.49 -8.27
C LEU A 85 -4.92 15.60 -8.23
N THR A 86 -4.36 16.75 -8.59
CA THR A 86 -2.90 16.98 -8.54
C THR A 86 -2.36 16.86 -7.13
N THR A 87 -3.02 17.49 -6.14
CA THR A 87 -2.65 17.38 -4.74
C THR A 87 -2.76 15.93 -4.25
N ALA A 88 -3.81 15.23 -4.67
CA ALA A 88 -4.04 13.83 -4.33
C ALA A 88 -2.93 12.92 -4.84
N ILE A 89 -2.52 13.07 -6.10
CA ILE A 89 -1.43 12.29 -6.70
C ILE A 89 -0.10 12.55 -5.98
N ILE A 90 0.21 13.79 -5.62
CA ILE A 90 1.45 14.12 -4.89
C ILE A 90 1.45 13.46 -3.50
N ILE A 91 0.33 13.55 -2.77
CA ILE A 91 0.19 12.91 -1.45
C ILE A 91 0.29 11.39 -1.59
N ALA A 92 -0.45 10.80 -2.53
CA ALA A 92 -0.40 9.37 -2.78
C ALA A 92 1.02 8.92 -3.10
N ALA A 93 1.72 9.58 -4.03
CA ALA A 93 3.09 9.25 -4.40
C ALA A 93 4.05 9.21 -3.19
N ILE A 94 3.99 10.21 -2.31
CA ILE A 94 4.84 10.27 -1.11
C ILE A 94 4.50 9.13 -0.15
N PHE A 95 3.21 8.94 0.15
CA PHE A 95 2.79 7.99 1.17
C PHE A 95 2.86 6.53 0.69
N GLU A 96 2.60 6.25 -0.60
CA GLU A 96 2.78 4.93 -1.21
C GLU A 96 4.24 4.50 -1.18
N ALA A 97 5.15 5.39 -1.61
CA ALA A 97 6.58 5.12 -1.54
C ALA A 97 7.04 4.93 -0.08
N ALA A 98 6.58 5.79 0.84
CA ALA A 98 6.88 5.64 2.26
C ALA A 98 6.36 4.31 2.82
N GLY A 99 5.13 3.91 2.47
CA GLY A 99 4.53 2.64 2.85
C GLY A 99 5.35 1.45 2.38
N ALA A 100 5.73 1.46 1.10
CA ALA A 100 6.57 0.44 0.50
C ALA A 100 7.91 0.26 1.23
N TYR A 101 8.64 1.36 1.48
CA TYR A 101 9.95 1.30 2.15
C TYR A 101 9.87 0.96 3.64
N ILE A 102 8.87 1.49 4.35
CA ILE A 102 8.80 1.40 5.81
C ILE A 102 8.14 0.10 6.27
N ALA A 103 7.07 -0.32 5.60
CA ALA A 103 6.23 -1.43 6.06
C ALA A 103 6.07 -2.57 5.03
N GLY A 104 6.56 -2.44 3.79
CA GLY A 104 6.29 -3.41 2.73
C GLY A 104 7.09 -4.72 2.78
N GLY A 105 8.19 -4.77 3.53
CA GLY A 105 9.08 -5.94 3.53
C GLY A 105 8.45 -7.25 4.01
N GLU A 106 7.45 -7.21 4.90
CA GLU A 106 6.79 -8.44 5.37
C GLU A 106 5.92 -9.10 4.30
N VAL A 107 5.11 -8.30 3.60
CA VAL A 107 4.19 -8.80 2.57
C VAL A 107 4.99 -9.29 1.38
N VAL A 108 6.06 -8.58 1.01
CA VAL A 108 7.01 -9.03 -0.03
C VAL A 108 7.55 -10.42 0.33
N LYS A 109 7.95 -10.65 1.58
CA LYS A 109 8.45 -11.96 2.03
C LYS A 109 7.39 -13.06 1.91
N THR A 110 6.13 -12.76 2.21
CA THR A 110 5.02 -13.71 2.03
C THR A 110 4.81 -14.10 0.57
N ILE A 111 4.89 -13.15 -0.37
CA ILE A 111 4.73 -13.47 -1.80
C ILE A 111 5.97 -14.18 -2.36
N LYS A 112 7.16 -13.78 -1.91
CA LYS A 112 8.45 -14.33 -2.33
C LYS A 112 8.56 -15.84 -2.06
N ASP A 113 8.27 -16.26 -0.82
CA ASP A 113 8.56 -17.63 -0.35
C ASP A 113 7.32 -18.35 0.22
N GLY A 114 6.20 -17.65 0.42
CA GLY A 114 5.06 -18.19 1.15
C GLY A 114 4.08 -18.98 0.29
N ILE A 115 4.06 -18.76 -1.04
CA ILE A 115 3.06 -19.33 -1.95
C ILE A 115 3.59 -20.59 -2.63
N VAL A 116 4.80 -20.50 -3.20
CA VAL A 116 5.44 -21.56 -3.97
C VAL A 116 6.85 -21.78 -3.41
N ASP A 117 7.18 -23.02 -3.06
CA ASP A 117 8.49 -23.37 -2.48
C ASP A 117 9.50 -23.72 -3.57
N ILE A 118 10.68 -23.09 -3.53
CA ILE A 118 11.78 -23.42 -4.45
C ILE A 118 12.27 -24.86 -4.27
N ALA A 119 12.17 -25.42 -3.06
CA ALA A 119 12.59 -26.79 -2.78
C ALA A 119 11.83 -27.81 -3.65
N GLY A 120 10.57 -27.52 -3.98
CA GLY A 120 9.76 -28.34 -4.87
C GLY A 120 10.18 -28.30 -6.35
N PHE A 121 11.13 -27.42 -6.73
CA PHE A 121 11.73 -27.40 -8.07
C PHE A 121 12.98 -28.29 -8.19
N GLY A 122 13.23 -29.16 -7.22
CA GLY A 122 14.32 -30.15 -7.28
C GLY A 122 15.72 -29.54 -7.34
N GLY A 123 15.89 -28.34 -6.78
CA GLY A 123 17.15 -27.58 -6.83
C GLY A 123 17.43 -26.88 -8.16
N ASN A 124 16.49 -26.91 -9.12
CA ASN A 124 16.62 -26.20 -10.38
C ASN A 124 16.09 -24.76 -10.26
N SER A 125 16.98 -23.85 -9.86
CA SER A 125 16.70 -22.41 -9.75
C SER A 125 16.29 -21.77 -11.08
N SER A 126 16.63 -22.37 -12.23
CA SER A 126 16.23 -21.83 -13.54
C SER A 126 14.73 -21.98 -13.80
N HIS A 127 14.14 -23.15 -13.52
CA HIS A 127 12.69 -23.35 -13.70
C HIS A 127 11.87 -22.45 -12.77
N PHE A 128 12.34 -22.25 -11.55
CA PHE A 128 11.73 -21.32 -10.60
C PHE A 128 11.76 -19.87 -11.11
N ILE A 129 12.91 -19.41 -11.63
CA ILE A 129 13.05 -18.06 -12.21
C ILE A 129 12.06 -17.89 -13.38
N TRP A 130 11.97 -18.85 -14.29
CA TRP A 130 11.01 -18.82 -15.39
C TRP A 130 9.56 -18.76 -14.92
N ALA A 131 9.19 -19.54 -13.92
CA ALA A 131 7.83 -19.53 -13.35
C ALA A 131 7.49 -18.16 -12.74
N MET A 132 8.39 -17.58 -11.95
CA MET A 132 8.19 -16.26 -11.34
C MET A 132 8.15 -15.13 -12.36
N MET A 133 8.99 -15.18 -13.41
CA MET A 133 8.93 -14.21 -14.52
C MET A 133 7.61 -14.32 -15.29
N ALA A 134 7.17 -15.55 -15.58
CA ALA A 134 5.89 -15.80 -16.25
C ALA A 134 4.72 -15.28 -15.41
N ALA A 135 4.75 -15.49 -14.09
CA ALA A 135 3.74 -14.99 -13.18
C ALA A 135 3.67 -13.45 -13.18
N LEU A 136 4.82 -12.77 -13.08
CA LEU A 136 4.90 -11.30 -13.17
C LEU A 136 4.35 -10.78 -14.49
N LEU A 137 4.75 -11.38 -15.60
CA LEU A 137 4.32 -10.94 -16.93
C LEU A 137 2.81 -11.16 -17.12
N ALA A 138 2.30 -12.33 -16.75
CA ALA A 138 0.88 -12.64 -16.86
C ALA A 138 0.02 -11.68 -16.01
N ALA A 139 0.40 -11.44 -14.76
CA ALA A 139 -0.29 -10.50 -13.89
C ALA A 139 -0.22 -9.06 -14.44
N ALA A 140 0.94 -8.63 -14.93
CA ALA A 140 1.13 -7.29 -15.48
C ALA A 140 0.27 -7.07 -16.74
N LEU A 141 0.25 -8.05 -17.65
CA LEU A 141 -0.58 -7.99 -18.87
C LEU A 141 -2.06 -7.96 -18.53
N TRP A 142 -2.50 -8.79 -17.57
CA TRP A 142 -3.88 -8.79 -17.10
C TRP A 142 -4.28 -7.45 -16.47
N LEU A 143 -3.46 -6.89 -15.59
CA LEU A 143 -3.72 -5.59 -14.97
C LEU A 143 -3.77 -4.45 -15.99
N ASN A 144 -2.85 -4.46 -16.95
CA ASN A 144 -2.84 -3.46 -18.01
C ASN A 144 -4.13 -3.52 -18.84
N PHE A 145 -4.55 -4.74 -19.22
CA PHE A 145 -5.80 -4.94 -19.92
C PHE A 145 -7.01 -4.47 -19.10
N ALA A 146 -7.09 -4.83 -17.82
CA ALA A 146 -8.18 -4.40 -16.93
C ALA A 146 -8.21 -2.87 -16.76
N THR A 147 -7.06 -2.24 -16.61
CA THR A 147 -6.93 -0.78 -16.50
C THR A 147 -7.35 -0.08 -17.79
N MET A 148 -6.97 -0.62 -18.95
CA MET A 148 -7.44 -0.14 -20.26
C MET A 148 -8.97 -0.21 -20.39
N MET A 149 -9.56 -1.29 -19.86
CA MET A 149 -11.01 -1.48 -19.78
C MET A 149 -11.68 -0.67 -18.66
N ARG A 150 -10.90 0.08 -17.85
CA ARG A 150 -11.34 0.86 -16.68
C ARG A 150 -12.06 -0.01 -15.64
N ALA A 151 -11.71 -1.28 -15.56
CA ALA A 151 -12.24 -2.21 -14.59
C ALA A 151 -11.29 -2.26 -13.38
N PRO A 152 -11.72 -1.83 -12.18
CA PRO A 152 -10.91 -1.98 -10.98
C PRO A 152 -10.81 -3.46 -10.63
N VAL A 153 -9.61 -4.01 -10.68
CA VAL A 153 -9.33 -5.43 -10.36
C VAL A 153 -8.33 -5.54 -9.20
N SER A 154 -8.32 -6.68 -8.53
CA SER A 154 -7.35 -6.96 -7.45
C SER A 154 -5.99 -7.34 -8.02
N THR A 155 -4.99 -6.50 -7.77
CA THR A 155 -3.58 -6.74 -8.11
C THR A 155 -3.03 -7.95 -7.35
N THR A 156 -3.40 -8.07 -6.07
CA THR A 156 -3.01 -9.17 -5.19
C THR A 156 -3.57 -10.52 -5.69
N HIS A 157 -4.84 -10.59 -6.08
CA HIS A 157 -5.40 -11.84 -6.63
C HIS A 157 -4.71 -12.22 -7.95
N SER A 158 -4.40 -11.21 -8.77
CA SER A 158 -3.77 -11.41 -10.08
C SER A 158 -2.39 -12.04 -9.92
N ILE A 159 -1.53 -11.49 -9.05
CA ILE A 159 -0.18 -12.04 -8.88
C ILE A 159 -0.18 -13.35 -8.10
N VAL A 160 -0.98 -13.49 -7.03
CA VAL A 160 -1.04 -14.74 -6.25
C VAL A 160 -1.53 -15.89 -7.13
N GLY A 161 -2.58 -15.65 -7.92
CA GLY A 161 -3.07 -16.62 -8.90
C GLY A 161 -2.05 -16.94 -9.99
N ALA A 162 -1.32 -15.95 -10.49
CA ALA A 162 -0.28 -16.16 -11.49
C ALA A 162 0.92 -16.95 -10.95
N VAL A 163 1.37 -16.67 -9.72
CA VAL A 163 2.44 -17.41 -9.04
C VAL A 163 2.02 -18.86 -8.78
N MET A 164 0.81 -19.07 -8.25
CA MET A 164 0.26 -20.41 -8.04
C MET A 164 0.15 -21.18 -9.36
N GLY A 165 -0.42 -20.56 -10.40
CA GLY A 165 -0.61 -21.18 -11.71
C GLY A 165 0.72 -21.52 -12.40
N ALA A 166 1.68 -20.59 -12.37
CA ALA A 166 3.02 -20.83 -12.93
C ALA A 166 3.77 -21.92 -12.15
N GLY A 167 3.66 -21.93 -10.82
CA GLY A 167 4.21 -22.99 -9.97
C GLY A 167 3.64 -24.36 -10.32
N ILE A 168 2.30 -24.49 -10.37
CA ILE A 168 1.63 -25.74 -10.74
C ILE A 168 2.04 -26.20 -12.14
N ALA A 169 2.09 -25.28 -13.11
CA ALA A 169 2.49 -25.62 -14.47
C ALA A 169 3.95 -26.09 -14.57
N ALA A 170 4.84 -25.55 -13.74
CA ALA A 170 6.26 -25.86 -13.79
C ALA A 170 6.66 -27.10 -12.96
N ALA A 171 6.01 -27.33 -11.81
CA ALA A 171 6.45 -28.32 -10.82
C ALA A 171 5.30 -29.15 -10.19
N GLY A 172 4.05 -28.98 -10.63
CA GLY A 172 2.89 -29.72 -10.13
C GLY A 172 2.24 -29.10 -8.88
N PHE A 173 1.17 -29.73 -8.40
CA PHE A 173 0.33 -29.19 -7.31
C PHE A 173 1.03 -29.15 -5.93
N ASP A 174 2.02 -30.01 -5.73
CA ASP A 174 2.71 -30.17 -4.43
C ASP A 174 3.67 -29.01 -4.12
N VAL A 175 4.03 -28.21 -5.13
CA VAL A 175 4.91 -27.05 -4.96
C VAL A 175 4.23 -25.87 -4.25
N VAL A 176 2.89 -25.88 -4.23
CA VAL A 176 2.08 -24.82 -3.63
C VAL A 176 1.90 -25.08 -2.14
N ASN A 177 2.20 -24.08 -1.32
CA ASN A 177 1.91 -24.13 0.10
C ASN A 177 0.41 -23.88 0.35
N TRP A 178 -0.38 -24.96 0.38
CA TRP A 178 -1.82 -24.90 0.57
C TRP A 178 -2.25 -24.31 1.92
N THR A 179 -1.42 -24.42 2.95
CA THR A 179 -1.68 -23.81 4.26
C THR A 179 -1.61 -22.28 4.16
N THR A 180 -0.54 -21.75 3.56
CA THR A 180 -0.43 -20.30 3.32
C THR A 180 -1.52 -19.81 2.37
N MET A 181 -1.76 -20.55 1.29
CA MET A 181 -2.80 -20.21 0.31
C MET A 181 -4.19 -20.14 0.96
N GLY A 182 -4.53 -21.10 1.83
CA GLY A 182 -5.77 -21.09 2.61
C GLY A 182 -5.90 -19.86 3.50
N GLY A 183 -4.81 -19.45 4.15
CA GLY A 183 -4.76 -18.20 4.94
C GLY A 183 -4.97 -16.95 4.09
N ILE A 184 -4.37 -16.90 2.90
CA ILE A 184 -4.55 -15.80 1.93
C ILE A 184 -6.01 -15.74 1.47
N VAL A 185 -6.60 -16.85 1.04
CA VAL A 185 -8.02 -16.89 0.61
C VAL A 185 -8.96 -16.48 1.74
N ALA A 186 -8.72 -16.96 2.96
CA ALA A 186 -9.50 -16.54 4.12
C ALA A 186 -9.41 -15.02 4.33
N SER A 187 -8.22 -14.43 4.18
CA SER A 187 -8.03 -12.98 4.31
C SER A 187 -8.80 -12.18 3.26
N TRP A 188 -8.97 -12.69 2.04
CA TRP A 188 -9.73 -12.04 0.97
C TRP A 188 -11.22 -11.96 1.24
N VAL A 189 -11.76 -12.88 2.03
CA VAL A 189 -13.16 -12.86 2.47
C VAL A 189 -13.32 -12.04 3.75
N ILE A 190 -12.44 -12.26 4.72
CA ILE A 190 -12.53 -11.64 6.04
C ILE A 190 -12.28 -10.12 5.97
N SER A 191 -11.31 -9.67 5.16
CA SER A 191 -10.90 -8.26 5.17
C SER A 191 -11.97 -7.31 4.64
N PRO A 192 -12.63 -7.56 3.49
CA PRO A 192 -13.74 -6.71 3.03
C PRO A 192 -14.95 -6.77 3.97
N LEU A 193 -15.25 -7.94 4.55
CA LEU A 193 -16.35 -8.09 5.50
C LEU A 193 -16.11 -7.26 6.77
N LEU A 194 -14.94 -7.39 7.39
CA LEU A 194 -14.55 -6.59 8.55
C LEU A 194 -14.50 -5.10 8.21
N GLY A 195 -13.95 -4.74 7.05
CA GLY A 195 -13.94 -3.36 6.56
C GLY A 195 -15.35 -2.78 6.43
N GLY A 196 -16.29 -3.55 5.88
CA GLY A 196 -17.70 -3.18 5.76
C GLY A 196 -18.39 -3.01 7.12
N ILE A 197 -18.15 -3.93 8.06
CA ILE A 197 -18.70 -3.85 9.42
C ILE A 197 -18.17 -2.61 10.15
N VAL A 198 -16.86 -2.36 10.09
CA VAL A 198 -16.23 -1.18 10.70
C VAL A 198 -16.77 0.10 10.07
N ALA A 199 -16.84 0.16 8.74
CA ALA A 199 -17.38 1.31 8.01
C ALA A 199 -18.86 1.59 8.38
N ALA A 200 -19.69 0.54 8.45
CA ALA A 200 -21.08 0.66 8.87
C ALA A 200 -21.21 1.15 10.32
N GLY A 201 -20.35 0.63 11.22
CA GLY A 201 -20.27 1.07 12.62
C GLY A 201 -19.91 2.55 12.75
N PHE A 202 -18.87 3.01 12.03
CA PHE A 202 -18.50 4.43 12.01
C PHE A 202 -19.60 5.31 11.41
N LEU A 203 -20.23 4.87 10.32
CA LEU A 203 -21.34 5.62 9.70
C LEU A 203 -22.51 5.76 10.66
N PHE A 204 -22.88 4.68 11.36
CA PHE A 204 -23.92 4.71 12.39
C PHE A 204 -23.54 5.64 13.54
N ALA A 205 -22.31 5.53 14.05
CA ALA A 205 -21.81 6.37 15.13
C ALA A 205 -21.82 7.85 14.73
N ILE A 206 -21.32 8.23 13.56
CA ILE A 206 -21.33 9.61 13.05
C ILE A 206 -22.76 10.13 12.89
N LYS A 207 -23.66 9.32 12.32
CA LYS A 207 -25.07 9.72 12.14
C LYS A 207 -25.76 9.98 13.49
N LYS A 208 -25.62 9.06 14.44
CA LYS A 208 -26.25 9.15 15.77
C LYS A 208 -25.64 10.25 16.65
N SER A 209 -24.33 10.42 16.61
CA SER A 209 -23.62 11.36 17.47
C SER A 209 -23.62 12.79 16.95
N ILE A 210 -23.66 13.01 15.63
CA ILE A 210 -23.56 14.33 15.00
C ILE A 210 -24.80 14.64 14.16
N VAL A 211 -25.08 13.86 13.10
CA VAL A 211 -26.03 14.25 12.03
C VAL A 211 -27.48 14.37 12.53
N PHE A 212 -27.88 13.49 13.45
CA PHE A 212 -29.24 13.46 14.01
C PHE A 212 -29.40 14.28 15.29
N LYS A 213 -28.39 15.07 15.68
CA LYS A 213 -28.52 16.02 16.78
C LYS A 213 -29.22 17.30 16.32
N GLU A 214 -29.95 17.90 17.25
CA GLU A 214 -30.56 19.22 17.04
C GLU A 214 -29.45 20.24 16.75
N ASP A 215 -28.49 20.39 17.67
CA ASP A 215 -27.25 21.14 17.48
C ASP A 215 -26.12 20.24 16.95
N LYS A 216 -25.93 20.27 15.63
CA LYS A 216 -24.94 19.45 14.92
C LYS A 216 -23.54 20.05 15.04
N VAL A 217 -23.43 21.37 15.19
CA VAL A 217 -22.15 22.08 15.29
C VAL A 217 -21.51 21.78 16.64
N GLN A 218 -22.28 21.88 17.72
CA GLN A 218 -21.80 21.52 19.05
C GLN A 218 -21.47 20.04 19.15
N ALA A 219 -22.30 19.17 18.56
CA ALA A 219 -21.99 17.75 18.48
C ALA A 219 -20.69 17.48 17.71
N ALA A 220 -20.47 18.13 16.57
CA ALA A 220 -19.26 17.97 15.77
C ALA A 220 -18.00 18.40 16.54
N LYS A 221 -18.06 19.47 17.35
CA LYS A 221 -16.94 19.89 18.22
C LYS A 221 -16.49 18.82 19.20
N ILE A 222 -17.41 17.96 19.63
CA ILE A 222 -17.13 16.87 20.57
C ILE A 222 -16.66 15.63 19.81
N TYR A 223 -17.41 15.21 18.79
CA TYR A 223 -17.24 13.89 18.18
C TYR A 223 -16.23 13.85 17.02
N VAL A 224 -16.04 14.93 16.25
CA VAL A 224 -15.01 14.94 15.19
C VAL A 224 -13.61 14.68 15.75
N PRO A 225 -13.15 15.34 16.83
CA PRO A 225 -11.87 15.02 17.45
C PRO A 225 -11.77 13.57 17.91
N ILE A 226 -12.86 12.99 18.45
CA ILE A 226 -12.89 11.59 18.91
C ILE A 226 -12.65 10.63 17.74
N PHE A 227 -13.36 10.81 16.61
CA PHE A 227 -13.19 9.94 15.45
C PHE A 227 -11.80 10.02 14.86
N VAL A 228 -11.23 11.23 14.77
CA VAL A 228 -9.85 11.43 14.28
C VAL A 228 -8.82 10.80 15.22
N THR A 229 -9.04 10.88 16.54
CA THR A 229 -8.18 10.22 17.53
C THR A 229 -8.22 8.70 17.42
N ILE A 230 -9.38 8.08 17.16
CA ILE A 230 -9.47 6.63 16.94
C ILE A 230 -8.70 6.24 15.67
N MET A 231 -8.84 7.00 14.59
CA MET A 231 -8.08 6.78 13.36
C MET A 231 -6.57 6.89 13.59
N SER A 232 -6.13 7.94 14.29
CA SER A 232 -4.73 8.14 14.68
C SER A 232 -4.21 6.98 15.53
N LEU A 233 -4.99 6.53 16.52
CA LEU A 233 -4.62 5.44 17.41
C LEU A 233 -4.36 4.15 16.63
N ALA A 234 -5.26 3.79 15.71
CA ALA A 234 -5.12 2.61 14.87
C ALA A 234 -3.87 2.71 13.98
N PHE A 235 -3.67 3.83 13.29
CA PHE A 235 -2.54 3.99 12.37
C PHE A 235 -1.19 4.06 13.09
N VAL A 236 -1.09 4.81 14.18
CA VAL A 236 0.15 4.90 14.97
C VAL A 236 0.50 3.54 15.56
N THR A 237 -0.48 2.79 16.07
CA THR A 237 -0.25 1.41 16.54
C THR A 237 0.31 0.54 15.41
N TYR A 238 -0.27 0.60 14.21
CA TYR A 238 0.21 -0.13 13.05
C TYR A 238 1.66 0.22 12.67
N ILE A 239 2.00 1.51 12.58
CA ILE A 239 3.35 1.98 12.26
C ILE A 239 4.36 1.53 13.31
N LEU A 240 4.02 1.62 14.60
CA LEU A 240 4.89 1.16 15.67
C LEU A 240 5.20 -0.34 15.55
N LEU A 241 4.19 -1.15 15.21
CA LEU A 241 4.34 -2.60 15.08
C LEU A 241 5.08 -3.06 13.83
N LYS A 242 4.86 -2.36 12.70
CA LYS A 242 5.31 -2.82 11.37
C LYS A 242 6.42 -1.96 10.78
N GLY A 243 6.38 -0.66 11.01
CA GLY A 243 7.26 0.33 10.37
C GLY A 243 8.55 0.64 11.11
N LEU A 244 8.64 0.40 12.42
CA LEU A 244 9.81 0.81 13.21
C LEU A 244 10.89 -0.26 13.39
N LYS A 245 10.85 -1.38 12.67
CA LYS A 245 11.80 -2.49 12.81
C LYS A 245 13.28 -2.10 12.83
N GLN A 246 13.67 -1.09 12.06
CA GLN A 246 15.06 -0.64 11.94
C GLN A 246 15.46 0.40 13.00
N VAL A 247 14.48 1.12 13.55
CA VAL A 247 14.68 2.25 14.46
C VAL A 247 14.44 1.83 15.91
N TRP A 248 13.52 0.89 16.13
CA TRP A 248 13.11 0.41 17.46
C TRP A 248 14.27 -0.14 18.29
N PRO A 249 15.16 -1.02 17.76
CA PRO A 249 16.31 -1.49 18.54
C PRO A 249 17.21 -0.35 19.01
N LYS A 250 17.50 0.62 18.13
CA LYS A 250 18.32 1.81 18.45
C LYS A 250 17.66 2.70 19.50
N MET A 251 16.34 2.81 19.49
CA MET A 251 15.60 3.56 20.52
C MET A 251 15.70 2.88 21.88
N ILE A 252 15.58 1.55 21.92
CA ILE A 252 15.70 0.79 23.17
C ILE A 252 17.14 0.85 23.70
N GLU A 253 18.14 0.76 22.82
CA GLU A 253 19.55 0.98 23.18
C GLU A 253 19.76 2.36 23.83
N LEU A 254 19.20 3.42 23.24
CA LEU A 254 19.27 4.77 23.80
C LEU A 254 18.56 4.89 25.15
N ILE A 255 17.39 4.25 25.31
CA ILE A 255 16.66 4.23 26.59
C ILE A 255 17.46 3.48 27.66
N ASN A 256 18.11 2.37 27.29
CA ASN A 256 18.95 1.58 28.19
C ASN A 256 20.23 2.33 28.63
N MET A 257 20.59 3.44 27.98
CA MET A 257 21.65 4.34 28.48
C MET A 257 21.19 5.15 29.70
N LEU A 258 19.88 5.28 29.95
CA LEU A 258 19.36 5.91 31.15
C LEU A 258 19.39 4.89 32.30
N PRO A 259 20.06 5.18 33.43
CA PRO A 259 20.26 4.22 34.53
C PRO A 259 18.98 3.81 35.29
N LEU A 260 17.81 4.24 34.84
CA LEU A 260 16.51 4.03 35.49
C LEU A 260 15.65 2.95 34.81
N ILE A 261 15.99 2.51 33.59
CA ILE A 261 15.13 1.62 32.79
C ILE A 261 16.02 0.59 32.06
N SER A 262 15.78 -0.70 32.27
CA SER A 262 16.41 -1.79 31.50
C SER A 262 15.34 -2.57 30.73
N MET A 263 15.29 -2.38 29.42
CA MET A 263 14.39 -3.10 28.52
C MET A 263 15.18 -4.05 27.61
N GLU A 264 14.63 -5.25 27.38
CA GLU A 264 15.20 -6.19 26.43
C GLU A 264 15.10 -5.64 25.00
N VAL A 265 16.19 -5.72 24.23
CA VAL A 265 16.25 -5.22 22.86
C VAL A 265 15.51 -6.20 21.94
N THR A 266 14.22 -5.91 21.69
CA THR A 266 13.41 -6.65 20.73
C THR A 266 13.48 -6.01 19.34
N LYS A 267 13.14 -6.77 18.29
CA LYS A 267 13.03 -6.21 16.91
C LYS A 267 11.87 -5.22 16.76
N ASN A 268 10.79 -5.40 17.52
CA ASN A 268 9.56 -4.61 17.45
C ASN A 268 8.97 -4.43 18.85
N PRO A 269 8.20 -3.35 19.08
CA PRO A 269 7.38 -3.24 20.29
C PRO A 269 6.35 -4.35 20.34
N SER A 270 6.01 -4.80 21.55
CA SER A 270 4.81 -5.62 21.75
C SER A 270 3.55 -4.78 21.48
N PHE A 271 2.43 -5.45 21.21
CA PHE A 271 1.16 -4.76 20.99
C PHE A 271 0.79 -3.81 22.14
N GLY A 272 0.98 -4.22 23.39
CA GLY A 272 0.66 -3.39 24.56
C GLY A 272 1.52 -2.12 24.63
N VAL A 273 2.82 -2.22 24.32
CA VAL A 273 3.73 -1.07 24.31
C VAL A 273 3.38 -0.12 23.15
N ALA A 274 3.21 -0.67 21.95
CA ALA A 274 2.81 0.10 20.78
C ALA A 274 1.49 0.84 21.01
N PHE A 275 0.48 0.15 21.54
CA PHE A 275 -0.83 0.72 21.81
C PHE A 275 -0.76 1.83 22.88
N SER A 276 0.06 1.66 23.93
CA SER A 276 0.25 2.67 24.98
C SER A 276 0.90 3.95 24.44
N ILE A 277 1.95 3.81 23.64
CA ILE A 277 2.60 4.95 22.97
C ILE A 277 1.60 5.62 22.01
N ALA A 278 0.86 4.82 21.23
CA ALA A 278 -0.15 5.32 20.30
C ALA A 278 -1.28 6.07 21.01
N LEU A 279 -1.66 5.65 22.23
CA LEU A 279 -2.67 6.31 23.05
C LEU A 279 -2.21 7.70 23.49
N ILE A 280 -0.96 7.84 23.94
CA ILE A 280 -0.37 9.14 24.31
C ILE A 280 -0.32 10.07 23.10
N LEU A 281 0.21 9.58 21.96
CA LEU A 281 0.32 10.38 20.74
C LEU A 281 -1.07 10.78 20.20
N SER A 282 -2.05 9.89 20.29
CA SER A 282 -3.41 10.17 19.81
C SER A 282 -4.19 11.10 20.75
N ALA A 283 -3.83 11.16 22.03
CA ALA A 283 -4.34 12.18 22.96
C ALA A 283 -3.81 13.58 22.57
N PHE A 284 -2.57 13.69 22.10
CA PHE A 284 -2.06 14.96 21.56
C PHE A 284 -2.80 15.36 20.28
N VAL A 285 -3.07 14.41 19.38
CA VAL A 285 -3.91 14.64 18.19
C VAL A 285 -5.31 15.12 18.58
N TYR A 286 -5.92 14.53 19.61
CA TYR A 286 -7.23 14.97 20.12
C TYR A 286 -7.20 16.47 20.48
N ILE A 287 -6.20 16.91 21.24
CA ILE A 287 -6.06 18.30 21.69
C ILE A 287 -5.94 19.24 20.49
N ILE A 288 -5.09 18.91 19.51
CA ILE A 288 -4.89 19.71 18.30
C ILE A 288 -6.20 19.82 17.50
N VAL A 289 -6.86 18.68 17.23
CA VAL A 289 -8.08 18.64 16.43
C VAL A 289 -9.21 19.38 17.15
N LYS A 290 -9.37 19.18 18.46
CA LYS A 290 -10.37 19.90 19.27
C LYS A 290 -10.16 21.40 19.22
N LYS A 291 -8.93 21.89 19.39
CA LYS A 291 -8.60 23.32 19.28
C LYS A 291 -8.96 23.86 17.89
N ARG A 292 -8.60 23.14 16.83
CA ARG A 292 -8.83 23.57 15.44
C ARG A 292 -10.31 23.57 15.05
N VAL A 293 -11.06 22.53 15.38
CA VAL A 293 -12.51 22.44 15.14
C VAL A 293 -13.24 23.52 15.94
N SER A 294 -12.87 23.75 17.20
CA SER A 294 -13.52 24.77 18.05
C SER A 294 -13.27 26.21 17.55
N SER A 295 -12.08 26.48 16.99
CA SER A 295 -11.75 27.79 16.40
C SER A 295 -12.40 28.06 15.04
N SER A 296 -12.84 27.02 14.32
CA SER A 296 -13.30 27.14 12.92
C SER A 296 -14.82 27.29 12.79
N THR A 297 -15.55 27.46 13.89
CA THR A 297 -17.02 27.24 13.95
C THR A 297 -17.84 28.44 14.43
N THR A 298 -17.23 29.55 14.82
CA THR A 298 -17.97 30.77 15.28
C THR A 298 -18.86 31.40 14.20
N ALA A 299 -18.81 30.92 12.95
CA ALA A 299 -19.65 31.36 11.84
C ALA A 299 -20.37 30.22 11.09
N LEU A 300 -20.39 28.98 11.61
CA LEU A 300 -21.02 27.85 10.90
C LEU A 300 -22.51 27.75 11.21
N GLU A 301 -23.34 27.75 10.16
CA GLU A 301 -24.77 27.44 10.29
C GLU A 301 -24.97 26.00 10.77
N ASN A 302 -26.04 25.77 11.55
CA ASN A 302 -26.39 24.44 12.06
C ASN A 302 -27.02 23.54 10.98
N SER A 303 -26.24 23.24 9.95
CA SER A 303 -26.62 22.44 8.80
C SER A 303 -25.67 21.25 8.61
N LYS A 304 -26.16 20.22 7.89
CA LYS A 304 -25.31 19.06 7.53
C LYS A 304 -24.16 19.48 6.61
N ALA A 305 -24.40 20.42 5.70
CA ALA A 305 -23.38 20.91 4.77
C ALA A 305 -22.22 21.60 5.51
N SER A 306 -22.54 22.47 6.47
CA SER A 306 -21.55 23.16 7.31
C SER A 306 -20.70 22.17 8.10
N VAL A 307 -21.31 21.16 8.72
CA VAL A 307 -20.59 20.15 9.50
C VAL A 307 -19.68 19.27 8.63
N ASN A 308 -20.08 18.95 7.40
CA ASN A 308 -19.25 18.17 6.49
C ASN A 308 -17.90 18.84 6.18
N THR A 309 -17.82 20.18 6.23
CA THR A 309 -16.54 20.90 6.03
C THR A 309 -15.50 20.60 7.11
N LEU A 310 -15.94 20.21 8.31
CA LEU A 310 -15.05 19.83 9.41
C LEU A 310 -14.35 18.49 9.15
N PHE A 311 -14.87 17.66 8.24
CA PHE A 311 -14.27 16.39 7.82
C PHE A 311 -13.29 16.53 6.66
N THR A 312 -13.18 17.70 6.02
CA THR A 312 -12.29 17.91 4.87
C THR A 312 -10.84 17.57 5.20
N ILE A 313 -10.27 18.17 6.25
CA ILE A 313 -8.88 17.90 6.66
C ILE A 313 -8.70 16.43 7.10
N PRO A 314 -9.55 15.88 7.99
CA PRO A 314 -9.50 14.44 8.32
C PRO A 314 -9.51 13.52 7.11
N LEU A 315 -10.31 13.82 6.09
CA LEU A 315 -10.40 13.02 4.87
C LEU A 315 -9.12 13.09 4.03
N ILE A 316 -8.44 14.23 4.01
CA ILE A 316 -7.12 14.38 3.37
C ILE A 316 -6.08 13.48 4.07
N PHE A 317 -6.06 13.50 5.40
CA PHE A 317 -5.19 12.59 6.16
C PHE A 317 -5.56 11.14 5.93
N ALA A 318 -6.85 10.79 5.98
CA ALA A 318 -7.30 9.42 5.71
C ALA A 318 -6.83 8.92 4.34
N ALA A 319 -6.89 9.75 3.29
CA ALA A 319 -6.36 9.42 1.96
C ALA A 319 -4.84 9.17 1.99
N ALA A 320 -4.08 9.99 2.72
CA ALA A 320 -2.64 9.80 2.89
C ALA A 320 -2.31 8.49 3.64
N LEU A 321 -3.02 8.21 4.75
CA LEU A 321 -2.83 7.00 5.54
C LEU A 321 -3.22 5.74 4.76
N LEU A 322 -4.28 5.81 3.96
CA LEU A 322 -4.71 4.73 3.09
C LEU A 322 -3.69 4.48 1.97
N SER A 323 -3.17 5.54 1.36
CA SER A 323 -2.09 5.45 0.36
C SER A 323 -0.82 4.81 0.95
N PHE A 324 -0.50 5.08 2.22
CA PHE A 324 0.59 4.39 2.92
C PHE A 324 0.32 2.90 3.10
N ALA A 325 -0.85 2.55 3.63
CA ALA A 325 -1.22 1.16 3.85
C ALA A 325 -1.24 0.37 2.54
N HIS A 326 -1.71 1.01 1.47
CA HIS A 326 -1.70 0.48 0.12
C HIS A 326 -0.27 0.22 -0.37
N GLY A 327 0.61 1.22 -0.34
CA GLY A 327 2.00 1.06 -0.80
C GLY A 327 2.77 0.00 0.00
N ALA A 328 2.48 -0.13 1.29
CA ALA A 328 3.04 -1.20 2.12
C ALA A 328 2.56 -2.60 1.69
N ASN A 329 1.31 -2.75 1.26
CA ASN A 329 0.78 -4.04 0.86
C ASN A 329 1.11 -4.39 -0.59
N ASP A 330 0.88 -3.45 -1.51
CA ASP A 330 0.79 -3.72 -2.94
C ASP A 330 2.14 -3.65 -3.65
N VAL A 331 3.17 -3.03 -3.04
CA VAL A 331 4.55 -3.15 -3.55
C VAL A 331 4.99 -4.61 -3.63
N ALA A 332 4.49 -5.47 -2.73
CA ALA A 332 4.78 -6.89 -2.72
C ALA A 332 4.33 -7.59 -4.00
N ASN A 333 3.29 -7.09 -4.67
CA ASN A 333 2.73 -7.73 -5.86
C ASN A 333 3.66 -7.63 -7.07
N ALA A 334 4.51 -6.61 -7.12
CA ALA A 334 5.58 -6.51 -8.11
C ALA A 334 6.92 -7.07 -7.58
N ILE A 335 7.21 -6.82 -6.30
CA ILE A 335 8.54 -7.01 -5.72
C ILE A 335 8.74 -8.39 -5.10
N GLY A 336 7.69 -9.08 -4.66
CA GLY A 336 7.77 -10.46 -4.16
C GLY A 336 8.44 -11.40 -5.14
N PRO A 337 7.90 -11.58 -6.36
CA PRO A 337 8.50 -12.46 -7.36
C PRO A 337 9.86 -11.93 -7.86
N LEU A 338 10.03 -10.61 -8.01
CA LEU A 338 11.32 -10.04 -8.41
C LEU A 338 12.41 -10.29 -7.36
N ALA A 339 12.08 -10.18 -6.08
CA ALA A 339 12.99 -10.51 -4.99
C ALA A 339 13.30 -12.01 -4.96
N ALA A 340 12.33 -12.87 -5.26
CA ALA A 340 12.53 -14.32 -5.36
C ALA A 340 13.51 -14.66 -6.50
N ILE A 341 13.34 -14.02 -7.67
CA ILE A 341 14.25 -14.15 -8.82
C ILE A 341 15.64 -13.64 -8.46
N ASN A 342 15.74 -12.46 -7.85
CA ASN A 342 17.01 -11.90 -7.41
C ASN A 342 17.76 -12.88 -6.51
N ASP A 343 17.10 -13.44 -5.51
CA ASP A 343 17.76 -14.34 -4.57
C ASP A 343 18.19 -15.65 -5.25
N ALA A 344 17.33 -16.21 -6.11
CA ALA A 344 17.66 -17.39 -6.90
C ALA A 344 18.87 -17.16 -7.84
N VAL A 345 18.99 -15.97 -8.44
CA VAL A 345 20.11 -15.60 -9.34
C VAL A 345 21.39 -15.34 -8.55
N VAL A 346 21.33 -14.59 -7.44
CA VAL A 346 22.51 -14.16 -6.67
C VAL A 346 23.05 -15.29 -5.79
N SER A 347 22.17 -16.05 -5.15
CA SER A 347 22.55 -17.04 -4.12
C SER A 347 22.48 -18.49 -4.62
N GLY A 348 22.08 -18.72 -5.87
CA GLY A 348 21.86 -20.07 -6.42
C GLY A 348 20.63 -20.80 -5.85
N GLY A 349 19.84 -20.13 -5.00
CA GLY A 349 18.65 -20.64 -4.32
C GLY A 349 17.94 -19.51 -3.56
N VAL A 350 16.78 -19.78 -2.97
CA VAL A 350 16.01 -18.76 -2.25
C VAL A 350 16.22 -18.91 -0.75
N SER A 351 16.95 -17.96 -0.16
CA SER A 351 17.10 -17.90 1.29
C SER A 351 15.90 -17.20 1.92
N SER A 352 15.24 -17.87 2.86
CA SER A 352 14.15 -17.28 3.66
C SER A 352 14.62 -16.19 4.63
N SER A 353 15.93 -16.04 4.82
CA SER A 353 16.56 -15.05 5.71
C SER A 353 17.15 -13.83 5.00
N ALA A 354 17.27 -13.86 3.67
CA ALA A 354 17.82 -12.75 2.90
C ALA A 354 16.88 -11.53 2.94
N SER A 355 17.43 -10.38 3.35
CA SER A 355 16.75 -9.10 3.28
C SER A 355 16.51 -8.68 1.84
N ILE A 356 15.30 -8.21 1.53
CA ILE A 356 14.96 -7.69 0.19
C ILE A 356 15.92 -6.54 -0.15
N PRO A 357 16.65 -6.59 -1.28
CA PRO A 357 17.55 -5.52 -1.64
C PRO A 357 16.81 -4.19 -1.83
N PHE A 358 17.40 -3.09 -1.34
CA PHE A 358 16.78 -1.77 -1.42
C PHE A 358 16.46 -1.35 -2.86
N TRP A 359 17.31 -1.71 -3.82
CA TRP A 359 17.07 -1.40 -5.24
C TRP A 359 15.84 -2.13 -5.79
N VAL A 360 15.62 -3.39 -5.40
CA VAL A 360 14.43 -4.18 -5.79
C VAL A 360 13.18 -3.52 -5.23
N MET A 361 13.19 -3.12 -3.95
CA MET A 361 12.09 -2.35 -3.36
C MET A 361 11.86 -1.01 -4.08
N SER A 362 12.93 -0.33 -4.50
CA SER A 362 12.86 0.96 -5.19
C SER A 362 12.20 0.86 -6.55
N VAL A 363 12.40 -0.25 -7.29
CA VAL A 363 11.69 -0.52 -8.55
C VAL A 363 10.17 -0.51 -8.32
N GLY A 364 9.71 -1.12 -7.23
CA GLY A 364 8.30 -1.21 -6.91
C GLY A 364 7.72 0.12 -6.44
N ALA A 365 8.38 0.76 -5.48
CA ALA A 365 7.94 2.05 -4.94
C ALA A 365 7.88 3.14 -6.03
N LEU A 366 8.94 3.27 -6.84
CA LEU A 366 8.97 4.25 -7.92
C LEU A 366 8.02 3.89 -9.06
N GLY A 367 7.89 2.60 -9.38
CA GLY A 367 6.95 2.12 -10.38
C GLY A 367 5.51 2.47 -10.03
N ILE A 368 5.08 2.23 -8.79
CA ILE A 368 3.75 2.62 -8.29
C ILE A 368 3.57 4.14 -8.40
N VAL A 369 4.55 4.93 -7.94
CA VAL A 369 4.50 6.41 -8.02
C VAL A 369 4.34 6.91 -9.45
N ILE A 370 5.08 6.34 -10.38
CA ILE A 370 4.99 6.70 -11.80
C ILE A 370 3.63 6.26 -12.35
N GLY A 371 3.18 5.05 -12.04
CA GLY A 371 1.87 4.54 -12.42
C GLY A 371 0.71 5.43 -11.96
N LEU A 372 0.78 5.96 -10.73
CA LEU A 372 -0.22 6.90 -10.18
C LEU A 372 -0.29 8.22 -10.97
N ALA A 373 0.81 8.63 -11.60
CA ALA A 373 0.90 9.90 -12.32
C ALA A 373 0.51 9.80 -13.81
N LEU A 374 0.48 8.60 -14.37
CA LEU A 374 0.10 8.29 -15.75
C LEU A 374 -1.42 8.17 -15.88
#